data_AF-A0AAW0Y922-F1
#
_entry.id   AF-A0AAW0Y922-F1
#
_cell.length_a   1.000
_cell.length_b   1.000
_cell.length_c   1.000
_cell.angle_alpha   90.00
_cell.angle_beta   90.00
_cell.angle_gamma   90.00
#
_symmetry.space_group_name_H-M   'P 1'
#
loop_
_entity.id
_entity.type
_entity.pdbx_description
1 polymer ?
#
loop_
_entity_poly.entity_id
_entity_poly.type
_entity_poly.pdbx_seq_one_letter_code
_entity_poly.pdbx_strand_id
1 'polypeptide(L)'
;MECIVEEIRAAVVWSCQLARQRGSHCVVLAGWSAGGHLVTQALMPGSGQELPDNTDTSLYKDIIRGVVTVSGVFDLRPLVNTYVNAPLHLTERSAWKLSPLASVKELGRAWSPLSILVTVGQHDSPEFKRQSEEFCQECVKAGLKAEYLEVELADHFSITEDLSKEDFSLTQRLISFLKTCDHMHKTKLPTKA
;
A
#
# COMPACT_ATOMS: atom_id res chain seq x y z
N MET A 1 -8.43 0.03 -15.85
CA MET A 1 -7.48 0.13 -14.72
C MET A 1 -7.42 1.55 -14.13
N GLU A 2 -7.22 2.61 -14.93
CA GLU A 2 -7.14 4.00 -14.39
C GLU A 2 -8.38 4.41 -13.58
N CYS A 3 -9.59 4.13 -14.09
CA CYS A 3 -10.85 4.41 -13.38
C CYS A 3 -10.93 3.71 -12.00
N ILE A 4 -10.46 2.45 -11.88
CA ILE A 4 -10.45 1.72 -10.60
C ILE A 4 -9.49 2.38 -9.60
N VAL A 5 -8.33 2.85 -10.06
CA VAL A 5 -7.38 3.57 -9.19
C VAL A 5 -8.02 4.84 -8.64
N GLU A 6 -8.79 5.56 -9.46
CA GLU A 6 -9.50 6.77 -9.05
C GLU A 6 -10.60 6.48 -8.02
N GLU A 7 -11.39 5.43 -8.24
CA GLU A 7 -12.41 4.96 -7.29
C GLU A 7 -11.78 4.57 -5.94
N ILE A 8 -10.65 3.86 -5.96
CA ILE A 8 -9.93 3.50 -4.73
C ILE A 8 -9.34 4.73 -4.05
N ARG A 9 -8.82 5.71 -4.78
CA ARG A 9 -8.37 6.99 -4.21
C ARG A 9 -9.51 7.71 -3.50
N ALA A 10 -10.68 7.81 -4.12
CA ALA A 10 -11.86 8.41 -3.52
C ALA A 10 -12.31 7.64 -2.25
N ALA A 11 -12.30 6.30 -2.30
CA ALA A 11 -12.62 5.46 -1.15
C ALA A 11 -11.64 5.64 0.02
N VAL A 12 -10.34 5.77 -0.26
CA VAL A 12 -9.29 6.05 0.75
C VAL A 12 -9.53 7.40 1.42
N VAL A 13 -9.81 8.44 0.63
CA VAL A 13 -10.11 9.79 1.16
C VAL A 13 -11.33 9.74 2.07
N TRP A 14 -12.43 9.14 1.61
CA TRP A 14 -13.66 9.04 2.38
C TRP A 14 -13.45 8.23 3.67
N SER A 15 -12.70 7.13 3.60
CA SER A 15 -12.37 6.30 4.77
C SER A 15 -11.55 7.08 5.80
N CYS A 16 -10.61 7.92 5.36
CA CYS A 16 -9.85 8.79 6.26
C CYS A 16 -10.72 9.85 6.94
N GLN A 17 -11.68 10.43 6.21
CA GLN A 17 -12.64 11.38 6.76
C GLN A 17 -13.52 10.71 7.83
N LEU A 18 -14.07 9.52 7.53
CA LEU A 18 -14.86 8.74 8.47
C LEU A 18 -14.04 8.36 9.71
N ALA A 19 -12.80 7.91 9.53
CA ALA A 19 -11.91 7.56 10.62
C ALA A 19 -11.70 8.76 11.57
N ARG A 20 -11.45 9.95 11.03
CA ARG A 20 -11.34 11.19 11.83
C ARG A 20 -12.62 11.53 12.56
N GLN A 21 -13.78 11.46 11.89
CA GLN A 21 -15.09 11.71 12.52
C GLN A 21 -15.37 10.74 13.68
N ARG A 22 -14.84 9.51 13.61
CA ARG A 22 -14.93 8.50 14.67
C ARG A 22 -13.83 8.62 15.73
N GLY A 23 -12.97 9.64 15.66
CA GLY A 23 -11.89 9.87 16.64
C GLY A 23 -10.66 8.98 16.43
N SER A 24 -10.49 8.36 15.25
CA SER A 24 -9.29 7.59 14.95
C SER A 24 -8.09 8.53 14.77
N HIS A 25 -6.94 8.12 15.32
CA HIS A 25 -5.70 8.89 15.25
C HIS A 25 -4.77 8.46 14.11
N CYS A 26 -5.03 7.29 13.55
CA CYS A 26 -4.19 6.62 12.57
C CYS A 26 -5.03 5.76 11.63
N VAL A 27 -4.68 5.76 10.35
CA VAL A 27 -5.19 4.85 9.33
C VAL A 27 -4.01 4.09 8.72
N VAL A 28 -4.18 2.78 8.55
CA VAL A 28 -3.27 1.93 7.80
C VAL A 28 -4.06 1.31 6.65
N LEU A 29 -3.55 1.47 5.43
CA LEU A 29 -4.14 0.85 4.25
C LEU A 29 -3.55 -0.55 4.08
N ALA A 30 -4.38 -1.54 3.78
CA ALA A 30 -3.93 -2.89 3.50
C ALA A 30 -4.59 -3.42 2.24
N GLY A 31 -3.84 -4.16 1.44
CA GLY A 31 -4.37 -4.77 0.23
C GLY A 31 -3.65 -6.06 -0.14
N TRP A 32 -4.41 -7.03 -0.62
CA TRP A 32 -3.91 -8.32 -1.10
C TRP A 32 -3.92 -8.37 -2.63
N SER A 33 -2.86 -8.90 -3.24
CA SER A 33 -2.73 -9.06 -4.68
C SER A 33 -2.97 -7.74 -5.45
N ALA A 34 -3.94 -7.70 -6.35
CA ALA A 34 -4.37 -6.48 -7.02
C ALA A 34 -4.81 -5.38 -6.04
N GLY A 35 -5.35 -5.73 -4.87
CA GLY A 35 -5.63 -4.79 -3.80
C GLY A 35 -4.36 -4.15 -3.23
N GLY A 36 -3.28 -4.91 -3.10
CA GLY A 36 -1.97 -4.40 -2.66
C GLY A 36 -1.39 -3.39 -3.64
N HIS A 37 -1.56 -3.66 -4.94
CA HIS A 37 -1.29 -2.70 -6.01
C HIS A 37 -2.12 -1.42 -5.84
N LEU A 38 -3.44 -1.56 -5.72
CA LEU A 38 -4.38 -0.43 -5.71
C LEU A 38 -4.20 0.49 -4.50
N VAL A 39 -4.02 -0.04 -3.29
CA VAL A 39 -3.78 0.79 -2.09
C VAL A 39 -2.45 1.53 -2.19
N THR A 40 -1.43 0.91 -2.80
CA THR A 40 -0.13 1.54 -3.02
C THR A 40 -0.26 2.65 -4.07
N GLN A 41 -0.90 2.35 -5.18
CA GLN A 41 -1.10 3.28 -6.29
C GLN A 41 -1.95 4.48 -5.87
N ALA A 42 -2.92 4.30 -4.96
CA ALA A 42 -3.74 5.38 -4.42
C ALA A 42 -2.94 6.45 -3.67
N LEU A 43 -1.76 6.11 -3.14
CA LEU A 43 -0.88 7.06 -2.44
C LEU A 43 0.15 7.74 -3.36
N MET A 44 0.32 7.25 -4.60
CA MET A 44 1.27 7.80 -5.53
C MET A 44 0.86 9.22 -5.98
N PRO A 45 1.77 10.20 -5.98
CA PRO A 45 1.50 11.50 -6.57
C PRO A 45 1.20 11.38 -8.07
N GLY A 46 0.18 12.09 -8.57
CA GLY A 46 -0.14 12.12 -10.01
C GLY A 46 -0.76 10.84 -10.59
N SER A 47 -1.13 9.84 -9.77
CA SER A 47 -1.72 8.57 -10.23
C SER A 47 -3.24 8.60 -10.53
N GLY A 48 -3.83 9.77 -10.77
CA GLY A 48 -5.25 9.92 -11.13
C GLY A 48 -5.60 11.37 -11.44
N GLN A 49 -6.83 11.63 -11.88
CA GLN A 49 -7.38 12.99 -11.98
C GLN A 49 -7.28 13.70 -10.61
N GLU A 50 -7.17 15.04 -10.62
CA GLU A 50 -7.25 15.81 -9.39
C GLU A 50 -8.55 15.42 -8.66
N LEU A 51 -8.43 15.08 -7.37
CA LEU A 51 -9.60 14.82 -6.53
C LEU A 51 -10.52 16.04 -6.62
N PRO A 52 -11.86 15.87 -6.53
CA PRO A 52 -12.80 16.99 -6.65
C PRO A 52 -12.32 18.22 -5.87
N ASP A 53 -12.45 19.42 -6.45
CA ASP A 53 -11.84 20.68 -5.97
C ASP A 53 -12.03 21.02 -4.48
N ASN A 54 -13.00 20.39 -3.82
CA ASN A 54 -13.32 20.52 -2.40
C ASN A 54 -12.68 19.45 -1.50
N THR A 55 -11.85 18.57 -2.04
CA THR A 55 -11.21 17.48 -1.30
C THR A 55 -9.91 17.98 -0.68
N ASP A 56 -9.95 18.28 0.62
CA ASP A 56 -8.74 18.65 1.35
C ASP A 56 -7.81 17.43 1.48
N THR A 57 -6.84 17.38 0.57
CA THR A 57 -5.87 16.30 0.48
C THR A 57 -4.84 16.29 1.62
N SER A 58 -4.74 17.39 2.37
CA SER A 58 -3.91 17.42 3.58
C SER A 58 -4.49 16.53 4.68
N LEU A 59 -5.81 16.41 4.76
CA LEU A 59 -6.50 15.67 5.83
C LEU A 59 -6.18 14.17 5.86
N TYR A 60 -6.02 13.54 4.70
CA TYR A 60 -5.70 12.11 4.63
C TYR A 60 -4.20 11.84 4.80
N LYS A 61 -3.33 12.73 4.29
CA LYS A 61 -1.87 12.65 4.52
C LYS A 61 -1.52 12.73 6.00
N ASP A 62 -2.34 13.46 6.76
CA ASP A 62 -2.16 13.63 8.20
C ASP A 62 -2.55 12.41 9.04
N ILE A 63 -3.42 11.51 8.56
CA ILE A 63 -3.88 10.36 9.35
C ILE A 63 -3.36 9.02 8.84
N ILE A 64 -3.04 8.89 7.55
CA ILE A 64 -2.41 7.70 7.01
C ILE A 64 -0.98 7.60 7.55
N ARG A 65 -0.63 6.45 8.13
CA ARG A 65 0.68 6.17 8.73
C ARG A 65 1.34 4.91 8.23
N GLY A 66 0.56 4.03 7.62
CA GLY A 66 1.02 2.72 7.19
C GLY A 66 0.37 2.27 5.89
N VAL A 67 1.13 1.50 5.12
CA VAL A 67 0.63 0.64 4.04
C VAL A 67 1.09 -0.77 4.31
N VAL A 68 0.21 -1.74 4.13
CA VAL A 68 0.53 -3.16 4.09
C VAL A 68 0.15 -3.71 2.73
N THR A 69 1.08 -4.40 2.10
CA THR A 69 0.83 -5.12 0.85
C THR A 69 1.03 -6.61 1.07
N VAL A 70 0.06 -7.42 0.67
CA VAL A 70 0.10 -8.88 0.78
C VAL A 70 0.13 -9.43 -0.63
N SER A 71 1.27 -10.01 -1.03
CA SER A 71 1.50 -10.58 -2.35
C SER A 71 1.11 -9.60 -3.47
N GLY A 72 1.54 -8.34 -3.35
CA GLY A 72 1.16 -7.25 -4.26
C GLY A 72 1.90 -7.27 -5.60
N VAL A 73 1.36 -6.54 -6.59
CA VAL A 73 2.01 -6.31 -7.89
C VAL A 73 2.42 -4.83 -8.00
N PHE A 74 3.71 -4.59 -8.21
CA PHE A 74 4.30 -3.25 -8.23
C PHE A 74 4.82 -2.85 -9.61
N ASP A 75 4.94 -3.80 -10.53
CA ASP A 75 5.22 -3.58 -11.93
C ASP A 75 4.23 -4.33 -12.84
N LEU A 76 3.43 -3.58 -13.59
CA LEU A 76 2.44 -4.11 -14.52
C LEU A 76 3.00 -4.38 -15.92
N ARG A 77 4.21 -3.90 -16.26
CA ARG A 77 4.80 -4.07 -17.61
C ARG A 77 4.87 -5.55 -18.04
N PRO A 78 5.27 -6.51 -17.18
CA PRO A 78 5.29 -7.91 -17.57
C PRO A 78 3.90 -8.47 -17.92
N LEU A 79 2.81 -7.86 -17.42
CA LEU A 79 1.45 -8.35 -17.64
C LEU A 79 0.93 -8.02 -19.04
N VAL A 80 1.46 -6.99 -19.71
CA VAL A 80 0.95 -6.47 -20.99
C VAL A 80 0.78 -7.57 -22.05
N ASN A 81 1.72 -8.53 -22.08
CA ASN A 81 1.76 -9.62 -23.05
C ASN A 81 1.17 -10.94 -22.53
N THR A 82 0.37 -10.89 -21.46
CA THR A 82 -0.23 -12.08 -20.83
C THR A 82 -1.75 -12.06 -20.91
N TYR A 83 -2.39 -13.20 -20.66
CA TYR A 83 -3.85 -13.29 -20.59
C TYR A 83 -4.47 -12.41 -19.49
N VAL A 84 -3.70 -12.07 -18.45
CA VAL A 84 -4.12 -11.17 -17.37
C VAL A 84 -4.47 -9.78 -17.89
N ASN A 85 -3.90 -9.37 -19.03
CA ASN A 85 -4.17 -8.07 -19.63
C ASN A 85 -5.52 -7.99 -20.36
N ALA A 86 -6.15 -9.12 -20.70
CA ALA A 86 -7.42 -9.14 -21.43
C ALA A 86 -8.51 -8.26 -20.78
N PRO A 87 -8.75 -8.31 -19.45
CA PRO A 87 -9.67 -7.39 -18.78
C PRO A 87 -9.08 -6.02 -18.43
N LEU A 88 -7.75 -5.85 -18.42
CA LEU A 88 -7.09 -4.64 -17.95
C LEU A 88 -6.84 -3.61 -19.06
N HIS A 89 -6.74 -4.08 -20.31
CA HIS A 89 -6.46 -3.28 -21.51
C HIS A 89 -5.23 -2.36 -21.35
N LEU A 90 -4.18 -2.86 -20.70
CA LEU A 90 -2.92 -2.16 -20.53
C LEU A 90 -2.17 -2.08 -21.85
N THR A 91 -1.63 -0.89 -22.09
CA THR A 91 -0.56 -0.62 -23.06
C THR A 91 0.75 -0.56 -22.29
N GLU A 92 1.90 -0.67 -22.96
CA GLU A 92 3.21 -0.44 -22.32
C GLU A 92 3.26 0.89 -21.55
N ARG A 93 2.68 1.95 -22.14
CA ARG A 93 2.61 3.27 -21.53
C ARG A 93 1.74 3.28 -20.27
N SER A 94 0.53 2.72 -20.33
CA SER A 94 -0.36 2.72 -19.17
C SER A 94 0.12 1.75 -18.09
N ALA A 95 0.73 0.63 -18.45
CA ALA A 95 1.39 -0.29 -17.52
C ALA A 95 2.50 0.43 -16.75
N TRP A 96 3.44 1.11 -17.43
CA TRP A 96 4.49 1.87 -16.78
C TRP A 96 3.95 2.98 -15.85
N LYS A 97 2.97 3.77 -16.33
CA LYS A 97 2.35 4.84 -15.54
C LYS A 97 1.63 4.31 -14.29
N LEU A 98 1.05 3.12 -14.41
CA LEU A 98 0.29 2.49 -13.33
C LEU A 98 1.15 1.59 -12.44
N SER A 99 2.43 1.36 -12.73
CA SER A 99 3.34 0.59 -11.88
C SER A 99 3.80 1.42 -10.67
N PRO A 100 3.46 1.03 -9.42
CA PRO A 100 3.99 1.66 -8.21
C PRO A 100 5.52 1.83 -8.21
N LEU A 101 6.25 0.84 -8.74
CA LEU A 101 7.71 0.87 -8.85
C LEU A 101 8.24 2.09 -9.61
N ALA A 102 7.50 2.61 -10.59
CA ALA A 102 7.91 3.75 -11.39
C ALA A 102 7.82 5.10 -10.64
N SER A 103 7.13 5.15 -9.49
CA SER A 103 6.80 6.40 -8.77
C SER A 103 7.24 6.41 -7.29
N VAL A 104 8.10 5.48 -6.89
CA VAL A 104 8.51 5.32 -5.48
C VAL A 104 9.26 6.54 -4.94
N LYS A 105 10.04 7.23 -5.78
CA LYS A 105 10.75 8.44 -5.40
C LYS A 105 9.80 9.59 -5.10
N GLU A 106 8.75 9.73 -5.90
CA GLU A 106 7.68 10.71 -5.72
C GLU A 106 6.89 10.38 -4.45
N LEU A 107 6.62 9.10 -4.18
CA LEU A 107 6.01 8.64 -2.93
C LEU A 107 6.83 9.09 -1.72
N GLY A 108 8.14 8.83 -1.70
CA GLY A 108 9.04 9.21 -0.60
C GLY A 108 9.08 10.71 -0.33
N ARG A 109 8.96 11.53 -1.38
CA ARG A 109 8.88 13.00 -1.25
C ARG A 109 7.53 13.48 -0.72
N ALA A 110 6.45 12.82 -1.14
CA ALA A 110 5.09 13.24 -0.81
C ALA A 110 4.64 12.80 0.59
N TRP A 111 5.30 11.80 1.17
CA TRP A 111 4.90 11.15 2.40
C TRP A 111 6.02 11.12 3.44
N SER A 112 5.83 11.81 4.57
CA SER A 112 6.74 11.71 5.71
C SER A 112 6.05 12.04 7.05
N PRO A 113 5.96 11.10 8.01
CA PRO A 113 6.38 9.69 7.94
C PRO A 113 5.32 8.78 7.30
N LEU A 114 5.75 7.79 6.52
CA LEU A 114 4.95 6.67 6.06
C LEU A 114 5.74 5.37 6.26
N SER A 115 5.11 4.39 6.93
CA SER A 115 5.68 3.04 7.08
C SER A 115 5.05 2.09 6.07
N ILE A 116 5.84 1.18 5.52
CA ILE A 116 5.40 0.23 4.50
C ILE A 116 5.82 -1.17 4.95
N LEU A 117 4.84 -2.07 5.04
CA LEU A 117 5.09 -3.49 5.24
C LEU A 117 4.73 -4.22 3.94
N VAL A 118 5.76 -4.71 3.27
CA VAL A 118 5.62 -5.52 2.06
C VAL A 118 5.71 -6.99 2.45
N THR A 119 4.67 -7.75 2.18
CA THR A 119 4.60 -9.17 2.53
C THR A 119 4.33 -10.02 1.30
N VAL A 120 4.84 -11.25 1.30
CA VAL A 120 4.66 -12.23 0.23
C VAL A 120 4.69 -13.64 0.81
N GLY A 121 3.95 -14.58 0.24
CA GLY A 121 3.97 -15.97 0.68
C GLY A 121 5.25 -16.69 0.24
N GLN A 122 5.73 -17.62 1.06
CA GLN A 122 6.87 -18.47 0.69
C GLN A 122 6.58 -19.32 -0.56
N HIS A 123 5.32 -19.71 -0.78
CA HIS A 123 4.89 -20.50 -1.94
C HIS A 123 4.27 -19.63 -3.05
N ASP A 124 4.40 -18.30 -2.97
CA ASP A 124 4.05 -17.44 -4.09
C ASP A 124 4.94 -17.65 -5.30
N SER A 125 4.42 -17.22 -6.46
CA SER A 125 5.20 -17.24 -7.70
C SER A 125 6.49 -16.40 -7.55
N PRO A 126 7.58 -16.77 -8.26
CA PRO A 126 8.83 -16.01 -8.23
C PRO A 126 8.64 -14.52 -8.57
N GLU A 127 7.66 -14.17 -9.41
CA GLU A 127 7.41 -12.79 -9.81
C GLU A 127 6.82 -11.95 -8.67
N PHE A 128 5.92 -12.52 -7.86
CA PHE A 128 5.41 -11.82 -6.66
C PHE A 128 6.54 -11.52 -5.67
N LYS A 129 7.44 -12.49 -5.46
CA LYS A 129 8.60 -12.32 -4.57
C LYS A 129 9.55 -11.25 -5.10
N ARG A 130 9.94 -11.37 -6.37
CA ARG A 130 10.84 -10.43 -7.05
C ARG A 130 10.31 -9.00 -6.96
N GLN A 131 9.04 -8.77 -7.32
CA GLN A 131 8.46 -7.44 -7.28
C GLN A 131 8.32 -6.91 -5.85
N SER A 132 7.97 -7.76 -4.88
CA SER A 132 7.84 -7.37 -3.47
C SER A 132 9.19 -6.94 -2.88
N GLU A 133 10.24 -7.70 -3.15
CA GLU A 133 11.59 -7.37 -2.72
C GLU A 133 12.08 -6.07 -3.37
N GLU A 134 11.94 -5.95 -4.71
CA GLU A 134 12.35 -4.76 -5.47
C GLU A 134 11.62 -3.51 -4.98
N PHE A 135 10.30 -3.58 -4.80
CA PHE A 135 9.50 -2.46 -4.32
C PHE A 135 9.92 -2.02 -2.90
N CYS A 136 10.16 -2.97 -2.00
CA CYS A 136 10.65 -2.66 -0.66
C CYS A 136 12.02 -1.96 -0.71
N GLN A 137 12.95 -2.46 -1.52
CA GLN A 137 14.28 -1.87 -1.68
C GLN A 137 14.20 -0.44 -2.22
N GLU A 138 13.39 -0.19 -3.24
CA GLU A 138 13.20 1.15 -3.79
C GLU A 138 12.54 2.09 -2.76
N CYS A 139 11.62 1.59 -1.94
CA CYS A 139 11.02 2.38 -0.87
C CYS A 139 12.07 2.81 0.16
N VAL A 140 12.97 1.91 0.58
CA VAL A 140 14.09 2.24 1.47
C VAL A 140 15.01 3.28 0.83
N LYS A 141 15.37 3.11 -0.45
CA LYS A 141 16.20 4.08 -1.19
C LYS A 141 15.53 5.47 -1.30
N ALA A 142 14.21 5.51 -1.36
CA ALA A 142 13.43 6.75 -1.36
C ALA A 142 13.26 7.38 0.04
N GLY A 143 13.84 6.79 1.10
CA GLY A 143 13.81 7.31 2.47
C GLY A 143 12.55 6.94 3.26
N LEU A 144 11.74 6.00 2.76
CA LEU A 144 10.57 5.49 3.47
C LEU A 144 10.96 4.41 4.48
N LYS A 145 10.17 4.26 5.54
CA LYS A 145 10.33 3.16 6.50
C LYS A 145 9.67 1.90 5.93
N ALA A 146 10.39 1.13 5.12
CA ALA A 146 9.87 -0.08 4.50
C ALA A 146 10.49 -1.35 5.08
N GLU A 147 9.69 -2.40 5.21
CA GLU A 147 10.11 -3.73 5.64
C GLU A 147 9.54 -4.79 4.71
N TYR A 148 10.36 -5.78 4.35
CA TYR A 148 9.98 -6.95 3.58
C TYR A 148 9.82 -8.16 4.51
N LEU A 149 8.74 -8.91 4.34
CA LEU A 149 8.47 -10.14 5.08
C LEU A 149 8.00 -11.25 4.12
N GLU A 150 8.79 -12.31 4.01
CA GLU A 150 8.31 -13.57 3.43
C GLU A 150 7.59 -14.37 4.52
N VAL A 151 6.35 -14.79 4.26
CA VAL A 151 5.49 -15.53 5.20
C VAL A 151 5.66 -17.01 4.95
N GLU A 152 6.26 -17.70 5.92
CA GLU A 152 6.58 -19.12 5.86
C GLU A 152 5.32 -19.98 5.65
N LEU A 153 5.46 -21.05 4.87
CA LEU A 153 4.41 -22.03 4.51
C LEU A 153 3.20 -21.47 3.75
N ALA A 154 3.02 -20.15 3.68
CA ALA A 154 1.88 -19.53 3.02
C ALA A 154 2.05 -19.51 1.49
N ASP A 155 0.95 -19.77 0.79
CA ASP A 155 0.78 -19.52 -0.63
C ASP A 155 -0.03 -18.22 -0.87
N HIS A 156 -0.27 -17.90 -2.13
CA HIS A 156 -0.95 -16.67 -2.55
C HIS A 156 -2.31 -16.46 -1.87
N PHE A 157 -3.02 -17.52 -1.52
CA PHE A 157 -4.36 -17.48 -0.92
C PHE A 157 -4.31 -17.68 0.60
N SER A 158 -3.61 -18.72 1.05
CA SER A 158 -3.56 -19.11 2.47
C SER A 158 -2.95 -18.01 3.36
N ILE A 159 -2.08 -17.15 2.81
CA ILE A 159 -1.56 -15.95 3.48
C ILE A 159 -2.67 -15.01 4.00
N THR A 160 -3.84 -15.01 3.37
CA THR A 160 -4.99 -14.20 3.79
C THR A 160 -6.02 -14.98 4.60
N GLU A 161 -6.25 -16.25 4.28
CA GLU A 161 -7.20 -17.12 4.98
C GLU A 161 -6.82 -17.31 6.46
N ASP A 162 -5.52 -17.39 6.71
CA ASP A 162 -4.97 -17.61 8.05
C ASP A 162 -4.90 -16.35 8.91
N LEU A 163 -5.28 -15.17 8.38
CA LEU A 163 -5.29 -13.91 9.15
C LEU A 163 -6.27 -13.91 10.32
N SER A 164 -7.24 -14.82 10.32
CA SER A 164 -8.16 -15.03 11.45
C SER A 164 -7.52 -15.76 12.63
N LYS A 165 -6.37 -16.42 12.42
CA LYS A 165 -5.65 -17.17 13.44
C LYS A 165 -4.70 -16.24 14.21
N GLU A 166 -4.83 -16.19 15.53
CA GLU A 166 -4.03 -15.31 16.39
C GLU A 166 -2.55 -15.69 16.46
N ASP A 167 -2.24 -16.96 16.25
CA ASP A 167 -0.89 -17.53 16.26
C ASP A 167 -0.20 -17.48 14.89
N PHE A 168 -0.93 -17.09 13.83
CA PHE A 168 -0.33 -16.92 12.52
C PHE A 168 0.64 -15.74 12.51
N SER A 169 1.84 -15.97 11.98
CA SER A 169 2.97 -15.03 12.03
C SER A 169 2.62 -13.67 11.42
N LEU A 170 1.89 -13.68 10.29
CA LEU A 170 1.46 -12.44 9.65
C LEU A 170 0.43 -11.70 10.52
N THR A 171 -0.53 -12.38 11.14
CA THR A 171 -1.52 -11.74 12.04
C THR A 171 -0.83 -10.98 13.18
N GLN A 172 0.10 -11.64 13.88
CA GLN A 172 0.85 -11.03 14.98
C GLN A 172 1.66 -9.83 14.50
N ARG A 173 2.26 -9.96 13.31
CA ARG A 173 3.03 -8.89 12.71
C ARG A 173 2.17 -7.68 12.33
N LEU A 174 1.00 -7.88 11.74
CA LEU A 174 0.06 -6.80 11.39
C LEU A 174 -0.37 -6.03 12.64
N ILE A 175 -0.70 -6.74 13.73
CA ILE A 175 -1.06 -6.12 15.01
C ILE A 175 0.11 -5.27 15.55
N SER A 176 1.34 -5.77 15.48
CA SER A 176 2.54 -5.02 15.89
C SER A 176 2.77 -3.77 15.03
N PHE A 177 2.59 -3.90 13.72
CA PHE A 177 2.70 -2.80 12.77
C PHE A 177 1.67 -1.69 13.05
N LEU A 178 0.40 -2.06 13.28
CA LEU A 178 -0.67 -1.13 13.66
C LEU A 178 -0.33 -0.37 14.95
N LYS A 179 0.16 -1.07 15.97
CA LYS A 179 0.61 -0.45 17.24
C LYS A 179 1.75 0.55 17.02
N THR A 180 2.69 0.23 16.15
CA THR A 180 3.82 1.11 15.80
C THR A 180 3.33 2.39 15.11
N CYS A 181 2.39 2.26 14.18
CA CYS A 181 1.77 3.39 13.50
C CYS A 181 1.01 4.34 14.46
N ASP A 182 0.31 3.79 15.47
CA ASP A 182 -0.36 4.58 16.51
C ASP A 182 0.63 5.36 17.39
N HIS A 183 1.74 4.74 17.79
CA HIS A 183 2.74 5.41 18.64
C HIS A 183 3.39 6.61 17.94
N MET A 184 3.61 6.55 16.62
CA MET A 184 4.14 7.69 15.84
C MET A 184 3.23 8.93 15.88
N HIS A 185 1.92 8.76 16.16
CA HIS A 185 1.00 9.89 16.35
C HIS A 185 1.26 10.59 17.70
N LYS A 186 1.40 9.81 18.78
CA LYS A 186 1.53 10.36 20.14
C LYS A 186 2.80 11.20 20.33
N THR A 187 3.88 10.86 19.62
CA THR A 187 5.15 11.61 19.69
C THR A 187 5.16 12.92 18.89
N LYS A 188 4.14 13.19 18.05
CA LYS A 188 3.99 14.46 17.31
C LYS A 188 3.14 15.49 18.05
N LEU A 189 2.44 15.13 19.12
CA LEU A 189 1.72 16.09 19.94
C LEU A 189 2.74 16.87 20.80
N PRO A 190 2.75 18.21 20.79
CA PRO A 190 3.58 18.97 21.72
C PRO A 190 3.18 18.56 23.13
N THR A 191 4.16 18.19 23.95
CA THR A 191 4.00 18.13 25.41
C THR A 191 3.38 19.45 25.82
N LYS A 192 2.14 19.41 26.33
CA LYS A 192 1.53 20.57 26.98
C LYS A 192 2.49 20.97 28.11
N ALA A 193 3.16 22.10 27.91
CA ALA A 193 3.85 22.82 28.97
C ALA A 193 2.82 23.49 29.89
#